data_AF-A0A8I2YW18-F1
#
_entry.id   AF-A0A8I2YW18-F1
#
_cell.length_a   1.000
_cell.length_b   1.000
_cell.length_c   1.000
_cell.angle_alpha   90.00
_cell.angle_beta   90.00
_cell.angle_gamma   90.00
#
_symmetry.space_group_name_H-M   'P 1'
#
loop_
_entity.id
_entity.type
_entity.pdbx_description
1 polymer ?
#
loop_
_entity_poly.entity_id
_entity_poly.type
_entity_poly.pdbx_seq_one_letter_code
_entity_poly.pdbx_strand_id
1 'polypeptide(L)'
;MQTPEVQLASPPTTIQAPCPAASCQRRASCQWRDEGAATICGETISCKDVAQHLRVHVVKRMNRGEYVVCKWQGCSASITRNNIARHIWEGPSHLGHHRDEGHLS
;
A
#
# COMPACT_ATOMS: atom_id res chain seq x y z
N MET A 1 45.33 34.76 1.27
CA MET A 1 45.55 33.31 1.42
C MET A 1 44.22 32.63 1.10
N GLN A 2 44.15 31.90 -0.02
CA GLN A 2 43.13 30.89 -0.38
C GLN A 2 43.21 29.75 0.66
N THR A 3 42.16 29.06 1.16
CA THR A 3 41.06 28.23 0.60
C THR A 3 40.42 27.49 1.82
N PRO A 4 39.34 26.68 1.74
CA PRO A 4 38.10 26.79 0.97
C PRO A 4 36.83 26.52 1.83
N GLU A 5 35.68 26.93 1.27
CA GLU A 5 34.35 26.45 1.63
C GLU A 5 34.26 24.92 1.45
N VAL A 6 33.87 24.18 2.49
CA VAL A 6 33.39 22.80 2.36
C VAL A 6 31.87 22.86 2.27
N GLN A 7 31.36 22.95 1.04
CA GLN A 7 29.98 22.62 0.77
C GLN A 7 29.81 21.10 0.88
N LEU A 8 29.25 20.66 2.00
CA LEU A 8 28.79 19.30 2.16
C LEU A 8 27.46 19.16 1.39
N ALA A 9 27.57 19.01 0.07
CA ALA A 9 26.44 18.64 -0.77
C ALA A 9 25.88 17.31 -0.25
N SER A 10 24.67 17.34 0.28
CA SER A 10 23.91 16.13 0.57
C SER A 10 23.76 15.33 -0.72
N PRO A 11 23.85 13.99 -0.70
CA PRO A 11 23.55 13.21 -1.89
C PRO A 11 22.13 13.56 -2.34
N PRO A 12 21.85 13.63 -3.66
CA PRO A 12 20.48 13.71 -4.11
C PRO A 12 19.77 12.51 -3.49
N THR A 13 18.74 12.78 -2.68
CA THR A 13 17.77 11.78 -2.28
C THR A 13 17.35 11.10 -3.56
N THR A 14 17.88 9.90 -3.82
CA THR A 14 17.45 9.09 -4.94
C THR A 14 15.98 8.88 -4.68
N ILE A 15 15.15 9.65 -5.41
CA ILE A 15 13.73 9.40 -5.55
C ILE A 15 13.70 8.02 -6.19
N GLN A 16 13.75 6.97 -5.37
CA GLN A 16 13.57 5.62 -5.85
C GLN A 16 12.22 5.64 -6.51
N ALA A 17 12.23 5.42 -7.83
CA ALA A 17 11.01 5.39 -8.61
C ALA A 17 10.03 4.47 -7.87
N PRO A 18 8.80 4.92 -7.59
CA PRO A 18 7.82 4.10 -6.90
C PRO A 18 7.77 2.76 -7.63
N CYS A 19 8.00 1.66 -6.91
CA CYS A 19 8.04 0.33 -7.49
C CYS A 19 6.80 0.17 -8.37
N PRO A 20 6.90 0.06 -9.70
CA PRO A 20 5.70 0.08 -10.52
C PRO A 20 4.94 -1.23 -10.27
N ALA A 21 3.66 -1.15 -9.88
CA ALA A 21 2.84 -2.32 -9.56
C ALA A 21 2.93 -3.40 -10.64
N ALA A 22 2.98 -2.98 -11.91
CA ALA A 22 3.09 -3.81 -13.10
C ALA A 22 4.40 -4.62 -13.22
N SER A 23 5.47 -4.21 -12.55
CA SER A 23 6.78 -4.91 -12.58
C SER A 23 7.17 -5.47 -11.22
N CYS A 24 6.39 -5.20 -10.17
CA CYS A 24 6.67 -5.72 -8.85
C CYS A 24 6.30 -7.21 -8.75
N GLN A 25 7.28 -8.05 -8.38
CA GLN A 25 7.11 -9.49 -8.18
C GLN A 25 6.85 -9.86 -6.71
N ARG A 26 6.74 -8.87 -5.79
CA ARG A 26 6.38 -9.17 -4.40
C ARG A 26 5.03 -9.86 -4.33
N ARG A 27 4.99 -10.90 -3.50
CA ARG A 27 3.78 -11.61 -3.13
C ARG A 27 3.62 -11.57 -1.62
N ALA A 28 2.39 -11.48 -1.15
CA ALA A 28 2.05 -11.59 0.26
C ALA A 28 0.74 -12.35 0.41
N SER A 29 0.46 -12.87 1.60
CA SER A 29 -0.86 -13.40 1.92
C SER A 29 -1.85 -12.25 2.17
N CYS A 30 -3.05 -12.37 1.62
CA CYS A 30 -4.13 -11.45 1.87
C CYS A 30 -4.59 -11.58 3.32
N GLN A 31 -4.45 -10.51 4.12
CA GLN A 31 -4.91 -10.50 5.52
C GLN A 31 -6.27 -9.82 5.68
N TRP A 32 -7.03 -9.68 4.59
CA TRP A 32 -8.38 -9.16 4.64
C TRP A 32 -9.31 -10.12 5.40
N ARG A 33 -10.17 -9.56 6.26
CA ARG A 33 -11.22 -10.30 6.96
C ARG A 33 -12.59 -9.76 6.59
N ASP A 34 -13.39 -10.58 5.90
CA ASP A 34 -14.77 -10.23 5.60
C ASP A 34 -15.63 -10.17 6.87
N GLU A 35 -16.76 -9.47 6.76
CA GLU A 35 -17.72 -9.38 7.86
C GLU A 35 -18.31 -10.75 8.20
N GLY A 36 -18.22 -11.14 9.48
CA GLY A 36 -18.69 -12.46 9.92
C GLY A 36 -17.75 -13.61 9.55
N ALA A 37 -16.62 -13.35 8.89
CA ALA A 37 -15.63 -14.39 8.63
C ALA A 37 -14.83 -14.69 9.91
N ALA A 38 -14.70 -15.99 10.24
CA ALA A 38 -13.90 -16.44 11.37
C ALA A 38 -12.38 -16.30 11.12
N THR A 39 -11.97 -16.35 9.86
CA THR A 39 -10.56 -16.32 9.44
C THR A 39 -10.29 -15.20 8.44
N ILE A 40 -9.02 -14.82 8.30
CA ILE A 40 -8.54 -13.97 7.20
C ILE A 40 -8.54 -14.76 5.89
N CYS A 41 -8.55 -14.06 4.76
CA CYS A 41 -8.56 -14.65 3.41
C CYS A 41 -7.40 -15.62 3.17
N GLY A 42 -6.16 -15.20 3.46
CA GLY A 42 -4.96 -16.03 3.35
C GLY A 42 -4.47 -16.30 1.92
N GLU A 43 -5.21 -15.93 0.89
CA GLU A 43 -4.78 -16.14 -0.51
C GLU A 43 -3.52 -15.35 -0.85
N THR A 44 -2.65 -15.95 -1.65
CA THR A 44 -1.42 -15.27 -2.11
C THR A 44 -1.77 -14.25 -3.17
N ILE A 45 -1.49 -12.98 -2.89
CA ILE A 45 -1.69 -11.87 -3.81
C ILE A 45 -0.36 -11.26 -4.23
N SER A 46 -0.33 -10.71 -5.45
CA SER A 46 0.79 -9.93 -5.95
C SER A 46 0.39 -8.47 -6.09
N CYS A 47 1.37 -7.58 -6.27
CA CYS A 47 1.11 -6.17 -6.57
C CYS A 47 0.30 -5.96 -7.85
N LYS A 48 0.38 -6.89 -8.82
CA LYS A 48 -0.37 -6.82 -10.08
C LYS A 48 -1.82 -7.21 -9.88
N ASP A 49 -2.03 -8.22 -9.02
CA ASP A 49 -3.33 -8.88 -8.88
C ASP A 49 -4.15 -8.35 -7.70
N VAL A 50 -3.55 -7.58 -6.78
CA VAL A 50 -4.22 -7.05 -5.59
C VAL A 50 -5.51 -6.31 -5.91
N ALA A 51 -5.52 -5.45 -6.93
CA ALA A 51 -6.71 -4.70 -7.32
C ALA A 51 -7.83 -5.59 -7.88
N GLN A 52 -7.48 -6.72 -8.49
CA GLN A 52 -8.45 -7.72 -8.96
C GLN A 52 -8.95 -8.57 -7.78
N HIS A 53 -8.03 -9.05 -6.93
CA HIS A 53 -8.35 -9.86 -5.76
C HIS A 53 -9.26 -9.13 -4.77
N LEU A 54 -8.97 -7.85 -4.48
CA LEU A 54 -9.81 -7.03 -3.59
C LEU A 54 -11.24 -6.85 -4.09
N ARG A 55 -11.52 -7.13 -5.36
CA ARG A 55 -12.90 -7.13 -5.85
C ARG A 55 -13.75 -8.21 -5.20
N VAL A 56 -13.15 -9.35 -4.86
CA VAL A 56 -13.86 -10.44 -4.20
C VAL A 56 -14.41 -9.99 -2.83
N HIS A 57 -13.65 -9.16 -2.11
CA HIS A 57 -14.02 -8.62 -0.81
C HIS A 57 -14.90 -7.36 -0.89
N VAL A 58 -14.45 -6.36 -1.67
CA VAL A 58 -14.99 -4.99 -1.61
C VAL A 58 -16.11 -4.76 -2.65
N VAL A 59 -16.10 -5.48 -3.78
CA VAL A 59 -17.03 -5.22 -4.90
C VAL A 59 -18.37 -5.89 -4.72
N LYS A 60 -18.48 -6.91 -3.88
CA LYS A 60 -19.77 -7.57 -3.61
C LYS A 60 -20.82 -6.66 -2.97
N ARG A 61 -20.48 -5.47 -2.47
CA ARG A 61 -21.42 -4.66 -1.65
C ARG A 61 -21.46 -3.14 -1.88
N MET A 62 -20.64 -2.53 -2.76
CA MET A 62 -20.50 -1.06 -2.76
C MET A 62 -20.30 -0.38 -4.12
N ASN A 63 -20.84 0.83 -4.25
CA ASN A 63 -20.63 1.73 -5.38
C ASN A 63 -19.22 2.37 -5.35
N ARG A 64 -18.74 2.87 -6.50
CA ARG A 64 -17.37 3.40 -6.66
C ARG A 64 -16.99 4.53 -5.69
N GLY A 65 -17.97 5.35 -5.32
CA GLY A 65 -17.78 6.52 -4.43
C GLY A 65 -18.02 6.22 -2.95
N GLU A 66 -18.44 5.00 -2.60
CA GLU A 66 -18.72 4.68 -1.20
C GLU A 66 -17.43 4.47 -0.41
N TYR A 67 -17.51 4.87 0.85
CA TYR A 67 -16.45 4.64 1.82
C TYR A 67 -16.49 3.18 2.27
N VAL A 68 -15.33 2.54 2.20
CA VAL A 68 -15.08 1.19 2.68
C VAL A 68 -14.12 1.32 3.86
N VAL A 69 -14.43 0.66 4.96
CA VAL A 69 -13.47 0.47 6.04
C VAL A 69 -12.51 -0.63 5.60
N CYS A 70 -11.20 -0.34 5.60
CA CYS A 70 -10.19 -1.36 5.35
C CYS A 70 -10.30 -2.42 6.44
N LYS A 71 -10.55 -3.68 6.06
CA LYS A 71 -10.63 -4.82 7.00
C LYS A 71 -9.39 -5.70 6.93
N TRP A 72 -8.27 -5.14 6.49
CA TRP A 72 -6.98 -5.79 6.60
C TRP A 72 -6.57 -5.89 8.07
N GLN A 73 -5.93 -6.98 8.46
CA GLN A 73 -5.50 -7.16 9.85
C GLN A 73 -4.62 -5.99 10.33
N GLY A 74 -5.05 -5.29 11.37
CA GLY A 74 -4.32 -4.14 11.93
C GLY A 74 -4.58 -2.81 11.21
N CYS A 75 -5.45 -2.77 10.20
CA CYS A 75 -5.93 -1.54 9.57
C CYS A 75 -7.42 -1.34 9.83
N SER A 76 -7.82 -0.09 10.03
CA SER A 76 -9.22 0.32 10.20
C SER A 76 -9.52 1.64 9.48
N ALA A 77 -8.67 2.01 8.52
CA ALA A 77 -8.81 3.26 7.78
C ALA A 77 -10.07 3.27 6.90
N SER A 78 -10.76 4.40 6.86
CA SER A 78 -11.94 4.64 6.01
C SER A 78 -11.50 5.28 4.69
N ILE A 79 -11.61 4.55 3.58
CA ILE A 79 -11.14 4.99 2.26
C ILE A 79 -12.23 4.74 1.23
N THR A 80 -12.30 5.57 0.18
CA THR A 80 -13.23 5.29 -0.91
C THR A 80 -12.88 4.00 -1.65
N ARG A 81 -13.90 3.27 -2.12
CA ARG A 81 -13.75 1.99 -2.83
C ARG A 81 -12.79 2.07 -4.03
N ASN A 82 -12.71 3.21 -4.73
CA ASN A 82 -11.77 3.37 -5.83
C ASN A 82 -10.30 3.47 -5.37
N ASN A 83 -10.06 3.87 -4.11
CA ASN A 83 -8.72 4.07 -3.55
C ASN A 83 -8.25 2.89 -2.68
N ILE A 84 -9.10 1.92 -2.36
CA ILE A 84 -8.75 0.81 -1.46
C ILE A 84 -7.56 -0.02 -1.94
N ALA A 85 -7.47 -0.30 -3.25
CA ALA A 85 -6.38 -1.07 -3.82
C ALA A 85 -5.05 -0.31 -3.70
N ARG A 86 -5.08 1.01 -3.92
CA ARG A 86 -3.93 1.87 -3.74
C ARG A 86 -3.50 1.94 -2.27
N HIS A 87 -4.46 2.06 -1.36
CA HIS A 87 -4.20 2.04 0.07
C HIS A 87 -3.51 0.74 0.55
N ILE A 88 -3.97 -0.42 0.08
CA ILE A 88 -3.36 -1.72 0.44
C ILE A 88 -1.98 -1.90 -0.19
N TRP A 89 -1.75 -1.28 -1.33
CA TRP A 89 -0.47 -1.37 -2.01
C TRP A 89 0.59 -0.45 -1.39
N GLU A 90 0.27 0.83 -1.20
CA GLU A 90 1.19 1.85 -0.67
C GLU A 90 1.25 1.85 0.87
N GLY A 91 0.23 1.32 1.54
CA GLY A 91 0.12 1.40 3.00
C GLY A 91 1.18 0.57 3.72
N PRO A 92 1.88 1.14 4.72
CA PRO A 92 2.91 0.43 5.50
C PRO A 92 2.35 -0.78 6.25
N SER A 93 1.06 -0.75 6.60
CA SER A 93 0.36 -1.82 7.32
C SER A 93 -0.07 -3.02 6.44
N HIS A 94 0.27 -3.02 5.14
CA HIS A 94 -0.26 -3.97 4.17
C HIS A 94 0.86 -4.61 3.34
N LEU A 95 0.93 -4.29 2.03
CA LEU A 95 2.02 -4.74 1.16
C LEU A 95 3.26 -3.85 1.28
N GLY A 96 3.14 -2.65 1.87
CA GLY A 96 4.29 -1.80 2.21
C GLY A 96 5.16 -1.51 1.00
N HIS A 97 4.56 -1.15 -0.14
CA HIS A 97 5.31 -0.52 -1.22
C HIS A 97 5.50 0.95 -0.87
N HIS A 98 6.33 1.19 0.16
CA HIS A 98 6.62 2.53 0.62
C HIS A 98 7.35 3.30 -0.50
N ARG A 99 6.79 4.45 -0.89
CA ARG A 99 7.61 5.62 -1.23
C ARG A 99 8.25 6.04 0.09
N ASP A 100 9.46 5.55 0.37
CA ASP A 100 10.33 5.76 1.54
C ASP A 100 9.79 6.54 2.76
N GLU A 101 9.98 5.96 3.95
CA GLU A 101 9.52 6.47 5.24
C GLU A 101 10.01 7.89 5.49
N GLY A 102 9.08 8.84 5.47
CA GLY A 102 9.37 10.25 5.63
C GLY A 102 8.32 10.98 6.45
N HIS A 103 7.95 10.48 7.62
CA HIS A 103 7.78 11.32 8.82
C HIS A 103 7.56 10.48 10.08
N LEU A 104 8.43 10.68 11.06
CA LEU A 104 8.23 10.37 12.48
C LEU A 104 6.98 11.08 13.00
N SER A 105 6.14 10.42 13.80
CA SER A 105 5.37 11.10 14.85
C SER A 105 5.13 10.15 16.00
#